data_AF-A0AAN4YF35-F1
#
_entry.id   AF-A0AAN4YF35-F1
#
_cell.length_a   1.000
_cell.length_b   1.000
_cell.length_c   1.000
_cell.angle_alpha   90.00
_cell.angle_beta   90.00
_cell.angle_gamma   90.00
#
_symmetry.space_group_name_H-M   'P 1'
#
loop_
_entity.id
_entity.type
_entity.pdbx_description
1 polymer ?
#
loop_
_entity_poly.entity_id
_entity_poly.type
_entity_poly.pdbx_seq_one_letter_code
_entity_poly.pdbx_strand_id
1 'polypeptide(L)'
;MDQAASIFSRRGYLLYTQFFPNFSVQHVPIPKASEEITFLMAQSFVTSNKAETAPRHYNLRVAECTLASVVLAAQHGLTLPKDNSSLGYSLRNFHEELMRKEGRLGDPLEYQIDSVIQTTMELLTQEQGYTREEIAKLLGITVADLEAKYLSSFPVQAERFLLRQRALHCFTEARRVLDFKACLAKATTLDERRIEYLGQLLNESQASCRTQYECSATEVDDICAIARRAGTWGSRLTGAGWGGCTVHMLPQSKVDAVIKALKEEYYLKKFPDISEEKLAQAMVISKPSNGSFVYVSSPWLRYVVDHHDCASC
;
A
#
# COMPACT_ATOMS: atom_id res chain seq x y z
N MET A 1 -1.95 -8.70 4.83
CA MET A 1 -1.18 -7.52 5.28
C MET A 1 -1.78 -6.98 6.57
N ASP A 2 -3.05 -6.62 6.57
CA ASP A 2 -3.75 -6.01 7.71
C ASP A 2 -3.67 -6.84 8.99
N GLN A 3 -3.84 -8.16 8.89
CA GLN A 3 -3.68 -9.07 10.04
C GLN A 3 -2.26 -9.05 10.59
N ALA A 4 -1.25 -9.01 9.72
CA ALA A 4 0.14 -8.95 10.13
C ALA A 4 0.45 -7.63 10.85
N ALA A 5 -0.05 -6.50 10.33
CA ALA A 5 0.05 -5.21 11.00
C ALA A 5 -0.65 -5.22 12.36
N SER A 6 -1.86 -5.79 12.46
CA SER A 6 -2.60 -5.88 13.72
C SER A 6 -1.86 -6.72 14.78
N ILE A 7 -1.23 -7.82 14.39
CA ILE A 7 -0.65 -8.78 15.33
C ILE A 7 0.80 -8.43 15.68
N PHE A 8 1.62 -8.08 14.69
CA PHE A 8 3.07 -7.99 14.85
C PHE A 8 3.60 -6.56 15.02
N SER A 9 2.74 -5.54 15.05
CA SER A 9 3.20 -4.16 15.27
C SER A 9 3.88 -4.00 16.62
N ARG A 10 4.86 -3.09 16.68
CA ARG A 10 5.58 -2.74 17.90
C ARG A 10 5.74 -1.24 17.97
N ARG A 11 5.51 -0.67 19.15
CA ARG A 11 5.65 0.77 19.39
C ARG A 11 7.02 1.27 18.91
N GLY A 12 7.01 2.32 18.09
CA GLY A 12 8.21 2.96 17.54
C GLY A 12 8.81 2.30 16.28
N TYR A 13 8.19 1.24 15.75
CA TYR A 13 8.67 0.56 14.55
C TYR A 13 7.59 0.51 13.47
N LEU A 14 7.99 0.71 12.21
CA LEU A 14 7.22 0.26 11.06
C LEU A 14 7.42 -1.25 10.87
N LEU A 15 6.53 -1.88 10.11
CA LEU A 15 6.55 -3.32 9.89
C LEU A 15 6.82 -3.62 8.42
N TYR A 16 8.00 -4.16 8.11
CA TYR A 16 8.28 -4.75 6.81
C TYR A 16 7.76 -6.20 6.81
N THR A 17 6.69 -6.44 6.05
CA THR A 17 6.01 -7.74 5.99
C THR A 17 6.32 -8.42 4.66
N GLN A 18 6.81 -9.66 4.72
CA GLN A 18 7.09 -10.49 3.55
C GLN A 18 6.13 -11.67 3.52
N PHE A 19 5.60 -11.98 2.35
CA PHE A 19 4.67 -13.11 2.14
C PHE A 19 5.30 -14.26 1.36
N PHE A 20 6.45 -14.02 0.73
CA PHE A 20 7.13 -14.96 -0.14
C PHE A 20 8.65 -14.91 0.12
N PRO A 21 9.37 -16.04 0.06
CA PRO A 21 8.84 -17.40 -0.09
C PRO A 21 8.13 -17.90 1.18
N ASN A 22 8.46 -17.30 2.32
CA ASN A 22 7.84 -17.59 3.61
C ASN A 22 7.31 -16.30 4.24
N PHE A 23 6.26 -16.42 5.03
CA PHE A 23 5.78 -15.31 5.83
C PHE A 23 6.85 -14.91 6.85
N SER A 24 7.20 -13.63 6.88
CA SER A 24 8.07 -13.06 7.91
C SER A 24 7.78 -11.58 8.12
N VAL A 25 8.15 -11.09 9.29
CA VAL A 25 8.04 -9.67 9.65
C VAL A 25 9.37 -9.17 10.17
N GLN A 26 9.72 -7.94 9.80
CA GLN A 26 10.86 -7.22 10.32
C GLN A 26 10.39 -5.87 10.85
N HIS A 27 10.78 -5.54 12.07
CA HIS A 27 10.57 -4.21 12.64
C HIS A 27 11.61 -3.24 12.09
N VAL A 28 11.15 -2.21 11.39
CA VAL A 28 11.99 -1.16 10.81
C VAL A 28 11.89 0.06 11.72
N PRO A 29 12.98 0.49 12.39
CA PRO A 29 12.93 1.64 13.29
C PRO A 29 12.66 2.91 12.47
N ILE A 30 11.94 3.86 13.07
CA ILE A 30 11.91 5.23 12.57
C ILE A 30 13.09 5.96 13.22
N PRO A 31 14.14 6.33 12.46
CA PRO A 31 15.28 7.02 13.05
C PRO A 31 14.89 8.41 13.54
N LYS A 32 15.71 8.97 14.43
CA LYS A 32 15.50 10.35 14.90
C LYS A 32 15.66 11.32 13.72
N ALA A 33 15.06 12.49 13.81
CA ALA A 33 15.23 13.58 12.85
C ALA A 33 15.37 14.90 13.61
N SER A 34 15.83 15.95 12.95
CA SER A 34 15.90 17.31 13.52
C SER A 34 14.54 17.80 13.99
N GLU A 35 13.49 17.42 13.27
CA GLU A 35 12.10 17.58 13.64
C GLU A 35 11.40 16.23 13.75
N GLU A 36 10.53 16.07 14.75
CA GLU A 36 9.81 14.80 14.93
C GLU A 36 8.91 14.51 13.71
N ILE A 37 9.05 13.29 13.17
CA ILE A 37 8.22 12.80 12.08
C ILE A 37 6.89 12.32 12.65
N THR A 38 5.80 12.90 12.17
CA THR A 38 4.44 12.55 12.56
C THR A 38 3.67 12.03 11.36
N PHE A 39 2.73 11.11 11.61
CA PHE A 39 1.76 10.65 10.63
C PHE A 39 0.38 11.15 10.99
N LEU A 40 -0.27 11.84 10.05
CA LEU A 40 -1.66 12.23 10.15
C LEU A 40 -2.47 11.37 9.19
N MET A 41 -3.57 10.83 9.68
CA MET A 41 -4.53 10.07 8.89
C MET A 41 -5.76 10.94 8.68
N ALA A 42 -6.22 11.08 7.45
CA ALA A 42 -7.43 11.84 7.13
C ALA A 42 -8.42 10.96 6.36
N GLN A 43 -9.70 11.01 6.70
CA GLN A 43 -10.74 10.23 6.05
C GLN A 43 -11.49 11.07 5.01
N SER A 44 -11.63 10.55 3.79
CA SER A 44 -12.41 11.22 2.73
C SER A 44 -13.92 11.27 3.00
N PHE A 45 -14.41 10.42 3.90
CA PHE A 45 -15.83 10.06 4.09
C PHE A 45 -16.50 9.46 2.85
N VAL A 46 -15.73 9.10 1.82
CA VAL A 46 -16.21 8.33 0.69
C VAL A 46 -16.05 6.85 1.01
N THR A 47 -17.20 6.17 1.12
CA THR A 47 -17.22 4.71 1.28
C THR A 47 -17.01 4.06 -0.07
N SER A 48 -15.92 3.28 -0.18
CA SER A 48 -15.77 2.36 -1.31
C SER A 48 -16.85 1.27 -1.18
N ASN A 49 -17.88 1.30 -2.03
CA ASN A 49 -18.90 0.23 -2.09
C ASN A 49 -18.30 -1.00 -2.77
N LYS A 50 -17.52 -1.76 -1.99
CA LYS A 50 -16.67 -2.84 -2.46
C LYS A 50 -17.45 -3.98 -3.12
N ALA A 51 -18.69 -4.23 -2.69
CA ALA A 51 -19.49 -5.32 -3.24
C ALA A 51 -20.04 -4.99 -4.64
N GLU A 52 -20.63 -3.80 -4.82
CA GLU A 52 -21.25 -3.41 -6.09
C GLU A 52 -20.23 -3.03 -7.16
N THR A 53 -19.16 -2.34 -6.76
CA THR A 53 -18.15 -1.83 -7.71
C THR A 53 -17.01 -2.82 -7.96
N ALA A 54 -16.93 -3.91 -7.17
CA ALA A 54 -15.89 -4.94 -7.29
C ALA A 54 -15.61 -5.36 -8.74
N PRO A 55 -16.62 -5.70 -9.58
CA PRO A 55 -16.39 -6.17 -10.94
C PRO A 55 -15.64 -5.17 -11.85
N ARG A 56 -15.71 -3.87 -11.54
CA ARG A 56 -15.04 -2.79 -12.28
C ARG A 56 -13.81 -2.22 -11.55
N HIS A 57 -13.69 -2.50 -10.26
CA HIS A 57 -12.62 -1.99 -9.39
C HIS A 57 -11.75 -3.15 -8.88
N TYR A 58 -11.99 -3.62 -7.65
CA TYR A 58 -11.10 -4.55 -6.95
C TYR A 58 -10.88 -5.86 -7.72
N ASN A 59 -11.96 -6.52 -8.15
CA ASN A 59 -11.87 -7.78 -8.89
C ASN A 59 -11.17 -7.59 -10.23
N LEU A 60 -11.47 -6.48 -10.92
CA LEU A 60 -10.82 -6.16 -12.18
C LEU A 60 -9.31 -6.01 -12.00
N ARG A 61 -8.84 -5.33 -10.95
CA ARG A 61 -7.39 -5.21 -10.67
C ARG A 61 -6.73 -6.55 -10.40
N VAL A 62 -7.40 -7.44 -9.66
CA VAL A 62 -6.91 -8.81 -9.43
C VAL A 62 -6.78 -9.56 -10.77
N ALA A 63 -7.82 -9.51 -11.60
CA ALA A 63 -7.81 -10.12 -12.93
C ALA A 63 -6.73 -9.54 -13.84
N GLU A 64 -6.58 -8.22 -13.92
CA GLU A 64 -5.56 -7.54 -14.72
C GLU A 64 -4.14 -7.94 -14.30
N CYS A 65 -3.86 -8.02 -12.99
CA CYS A 65 -2.56 -8.46 -12.48
C CYS A 65 -2.27 -9.94 -12.81
N THR A 66 -3.27 -10.82 -12.67
CA THR A 66 -3.15 -12.23 -13.04
C THR A 66 -2.92 -12.40 -14.54
N LEU A 67 -3.71 -11.71 -15.37
CA LEU A 67 -3.57 -11.73 -16.82
C LEU A 67 -2.21 -11.19 -17.27
N ALA A 68 -1.74 -10.10 -16.67
CA ALA A 68 -0.40 -9.58 -16.93
C ALA A 68 0.67 -10.62 -16.61
N SER A 69 0.53 -11.34 -15.48
CA SER A 69 1.48 -12.38 -15.07
C SER A 69 1.58 -13.52 -16.09
N VAL A 70 0.43 -14.06 -16.55
CA VAL A 70 0.42 -15.18 -17.50
C VAL A 70 0.80 -14.75 -18.91
N VAL A 71 0.45 -13.53 -19.34
CA VAL A 71 0.88 -12.98 -20.63
C VAL A 71 2.38 -12.73 -20.64
N LEU A 72 2.93 -12.10 -19.60
CA LEU A 72 4.37 -11.89 -19.46
C LEU A 72 5.13 -13.22 -19.51
N ALA A 73 4.65 -14.23 -18.78
CA ALA A 73 5.24 -15.56 -18.81
C ALA A 73 5.19 -16.21 -20.20
N ALA A 74 4.03 -16.20 -20.87
CA ALA A 74 3.87 -16.78 -22.20
C ALA A 74 4.77 -16.11 -23.23
N GLN A 75 4.80 -14.76 -23.25
CA GLN A 75 5.64 -13.98 -24.17
C GLN A 75 7.13 -14.16 -23.89
N HIS A 76 7.50 -14.48 -22.65
CA HIS A 76 8.87 -14.76 -22.27
C HIS A 76 9.22 -16.26 -22.28
N GLY A 77 8.34 -17.13 -22.80
CA GLY A 77 8.55 -18.58 -22.86
C GLY A 77 8.80 -19.21 -21.49
N LEU A 78 7.97 -18.84 -20.50
CA LEU A 78 7.97 -19.35 -19.13
C LEU A 78 6.67 -20.10 -18.85
N THR A 79 6.78 -21.15 -18.03
CA THR A 79 5.63 -21.85 -17.45
C THR A 79 5.53 -21.46 -15.98
N LEU A 80 4.38 -20.91 -15.59
CA LEU A 80 4.14 -20.53 -14.20
C LEU A 80 3.53 -21.68 -13.39
N PRO A 81 4.11 -22.04 -12.23
CA PRO A 81 3.42 -22.88 -11.25
C PRO A 81 2.24 -22.11 -10.63
N LYS A 82 1.19 -22.82 -10.21
CA LYS A 82 0.11 -22.16 -9.46
C LYS A 82 0.58 -21.70 -8.08
N ASP A 83 0.18 -20.50 -7.68
CA ASP A 83 0.40 -19.95 -6.34
C ASP A 83 -0.91 -19.86 -5.52
N ASN A 84 -0.81 -19.32 -4.30
CA ASN A 84 -1.95 -19.17 -3.38
C ASN A 84 -2.77 -17.88 -3.61
N SER A 85 -2.56 -17.16 -4.73
CA SER A 85 -3.38 -16.00 -5.07
C SER A 85 -4.78 -16.41 -5.52
N SER A 86 -5.71 -15.46 -5.56
CA SER A 86 -7.14 -15.71 -5.84
C SER A 86 -7.41 -16.40 -7.19
N LEU A 87 -6.52 -16.22 -8.17
CA LEU A 87 -6.62 -16.84 -9.50
C LEU A 87 -5.43 -17.78 -9.79
N GLY A 88 -4.62 -18.07 -8.78
CA GLY A 88 -3.50 -19.02 -8.86
C GLY A 88 -2.26 -18.51 -9.60
N TYR A 89 -2.22 -17.26 -10.04
CA TYR A 89 -1.03 -16.66 -10.67
C TYR A 89 -0.88 -15.20 -10.27
N SER A 90 0.33 -14.82 -9.85
CA SER A 90 0.68 -13.47 -9.45
C SER A 90 1.95 -12.95 -10.12
N LEU A 91 2.11 -11.63 -10.08
CA LEU A 91 3.30 -10.95 -10.61
C LEU A 91 4.57 -11.36 -9.84
N ARG A 92 4.44 -11.76 -8.56
CA ARG A 92 5.56 -12.30 -7.79
C ARG A 92 6.00 -13.66 -8.31
N ASN A 93 5.06 -14.50 -8.74
CA ASN A 93 5.38 -15.78 -9.34
C ASN A 93 6.08 -15.61 -10.70
N PHE A 94 5.62 -14.67 -11.55
CA PHE A 94 6.34 -14.31 -12.76
C PHE A 94 7.76 -13.81 -12.48
N HIS A 95 7.92 -12.90 -11.52
CA HIS A 95 9.23 -12.40 -11.08
C HIS A 95 10.18 -13.56 -10.72
N GLU A 96 9.74 -14.47 -9.86
CA GLU A 96 10.55 -15.61 -9.41
C GLU A 96 11.00 -16.49 -10.59
N GLU A 97 10.08 -16.84 -11.50
CA GLU A 97 10.40 -17.73 -12.63
C GLU A 97 11.25 -17.04 -13.70
N LEU A 98 11.09 -15.73 -13.91
CA LEU A 98 11.99 -14.96 -14.76
C LEU A 98 13.41 -14.97 -14.20
N MET A 99 13.57 -14.64 -12.91
CA MET A 99 14.88 -14.64 -12.25
C MET A 99 15.48 -16.05 -12.22
N ARG A 100 14.67 -17.10 -12.09
CA ARG A 100 15.14 -18.50 -12.19
C ARG A 100 15.71 -18.81 -13.56
N LYS A 101 14.97 -18.47 -14.63
CA LYS A 101 15.41 -18.70 -16.02
C LYS A 101 16.68 -17.92 -16.36
N GLU A 102 16.81 -16.69 -15.87
CA GLU A 102 17.98 -15.84 -16.09
C GLU A 102 19.18 -16.19 -15.18
N GLY A 103 19.00 -17.08 -14.19
CA GLY A 103 20.06 -17.40 -13.22
C GLY A 103 20.33 -16.29 -12.20
N ARG A 104 19.34 -15.41 -11.96
CA ARG A 104 19.45 -14.16 -11.19
C ARG A 104 18.70 -14.17 -9.85
N LEU A 105 18.26 -15.32 -9.38
CA LEU A 105 17.61 -15.48 -8.07
C LEU A 105 18.49 -15.00 -6.90
N GLY A 106 19.82 -15.02 -7.06
CA GLY A 106 20.78 -14.55 -6.06
C GLY A 106 21.01 -13.03 -6.07
N ASP A 107 20.49 -12.31 -7.07
CA ASP A 107 20.67 -10.86 -7.15
C ASP A 107 19.94 -10.15 -6.00
N PRO A 108 20.40 -8.96 -5.56
CA PRO A 108 19.62 -8.09 -4.70
C PRO A 108 18.21 -7.86 -5.25
N LEU A 109 17.21 -7.89 -4.36
CA LEU A 109 15.80 -7.85 -4.75
C LEU A 109 15.44 -6.58 -5.54
N GLU A 110 16.09 -5.46 -5.23
CA GLU A 110 15.97 -4.20 -5.97
C GLU A 110 16.32 -4.37 -7.45
N TYR A 111 17.41 -5.07 -7.75
CA TYR A 111 17.84 -5.34 -9.13
C TYR A 111 16.98 -6.38 -9.84
N GLN A 112 16.45 -7.36 -9.10
CA GLN A 112 15.46 -8.28 -9.64
C GLN A 112 14.18 -7.52 -10.04
N ILE A 113 13.73 -6.59 -9.18
CA ILE A 113 12.55 -5.75 -9.46
C ILE A 113 12.80 -4.84 -10.67
N ASP A 114 13.96 -4.22 -10.78
CA ASP A 114 14.31 -3.40 -11.96
C ASP A 114 14.26 -4.22 -13.25
N SER A 115 14.73 -5.47 -13.20
CA SER A 115 14.68 -6.37 -14.36
C SER A 115 13.25 -6.69 -14.80
N VAL A 116 12.36 -7.01 -13.85
CA VAL A 116 10.96 -7.32 -14.20
C VAL A 116 10.21 -6.07 -14.65
N ILE A 117 10.57 -4.87 -14.16
CA ILE A 117 10.04 -3.60 -14.67
C ILE A 117 10.43 -3.42 -16.12
N GLN A 118 11.73 -3.56 -16.44
CA GLN A 118 12.23 -3.42 -17.81
C GLN A 118 11.59 -4.43 -18.75
N THR A 119 11.53 -5.70 -18.34
CA THR A 119 10.87 -6.78 -19.11
C THR A 119 9.38 -6.48 -19.33
N THR A 120 8.70 -5.96 -18.31
CA THR A 120 7.29 -5.54 -18.44
C THR A 120 7.15 -4.40 -19.44
N MET A 121 8.08 -3.45 -19.42
CA MET A 121 8.07 -2.32 -20.35
C MET A 121 8.24 -2.75 -21.80
N GLU A 122 9.06 -3.76 -22.05
CA GLU A 122 9.37 -4.32 -23.37
C GLU A 122 8.25 -5.21 -23.91
N LEU A 123 7.65 -6.06 -23.07
CA LEU A 123 6.68 -7.07 -23.52
C LEU A 123 5.24 -6.56 -23.55
N LEU A 124 4.83 -5.70 -22.61
CA LEU A 124 3.46 -5.18 -22.54
C LEU A 124 3.39 -3.77 -23.12
N THR A 125 3.44 -3.63 -24.45
CA THR A 125 3.57 -2.34 -25.13
C THR A 125 2.24 -1.59 -25.35
N GLN A 126 1.07 -2.24 -25.21
CA GLN A 126 -0.21 -1.60 -25.48
C GLN A 126 -0.70 -0.78 -24.28
N GLU A 127 -0.54 0.55 -24.35
CA GLU A 127 -0.97 1.47 -23.29
C GLU A 127 -2.49 1.61 -23.21
N GLN A 128 -3.22 1.41 -24.31
CA GLN A 128 -4.68 1.38 -24.33
C GLN A 128 -5.28 0.10 -23.70
N GLY A 129 -4.45 -0.80 -23.17
CA GLY A 129 -4.85 -2.12 -22.68
C GLY A 129 -5.13 -3.12 -23.79
N TYR A 130 -5.67 -4.27 -23.43
CA TYR A 130 -5.87 -5.42 -24.34
C TYR A 130 -7.32 -5.94 -24.26
N THR A 131 -7.91 -6.36 -25.37
CA THR A 131 -9.19 -7.09 -25.38
C THR A 131 -9.01 -8.56 -24.97
N ARG A 132 -10.10 -9.27 -24.72
CA ARG A 132 -10.07 -10.72 -24.45
C ARG A 132 -9.45 -11.49 -25.62
N GLU A 133 -9.77 -11.12 -26.86
CA GLU A 133 -9.27 -11.75 -28.08
C GLU A 133 -7.76 -11.54 -28.22
N GLU A 134 -7.27 -10.33 -27.94
CA GLU A 134 -5.84 -10.02 -27.98
C GLU A 134 -5.07 -10.84 -26.92
N ILE A 135 -5.60 -10.93 -25.70
CA ILE A 135 -4.98 -11.72 -24.62
C ILE A 135 -5.02 -13.21 -24.96
N ALA A 136 -6.16 -13.73 -25.41
CA ALA A 136 -6.30 -15.14 -25.80
C ALA A 136 -5.30 -15.50 -26.91
N LYS A 137 -5.11 -14.61 -27.90
CA LYS A 137 -4.10 -14.75 -28.95
C LYS A 137 -2.68 -14.77 -28.39
N LEU A 138 -2.33 -13.87 -27.47
CA LEU A 138 -1.01 -13.83 -26.82
C LEU A 138 -0.70 -15.09 -26.00
N LEU A 139 -1.74 -15.74 -25.48
CA LEU A 139 -1.65 -16.99 -24.72
C LEU A 139 -1.79 -18.25 -25.57
N GLY A 140 -2.16 -18.13 -26.85
CA GLY A 140 -2.42 -19.29 -27.73
C GLY A 140 -3.62 -20.13 -27.30
N ILE A 141 -4.66 -19.53 -26.72
CA ILE A 141 -5.87 -20.21 -26.25
C ILE A 141 -7.13 -19.56 -26.84
N THR A 142 -8.30 -20.19 -26.64
CA THR A 142 -9.58 -19.57 -27.01
C THR A 142 -10.03 -18.54 -25.97
N VAL A 143 -10.91 -17.61 -26.36
CA VAL A 143 -11.54 -16.68 -25.39
C VAL A 143 -12.32 -17.44 -24.32
N ALA A 144 -13.00 -18.53 -24.68
CA ALA A 144 -13.72 -19.37 -23.71
C ALA A 144 -12.77 -19.98 -22.67
N ASP A 145 -11.59 -20.46 -23.10
CA ASP A 145 -10.57 -20.97 -22.17
C ASP A 145 -9.97 -19.88 -21.29
N LEU A 146 -9.75 -18.68 -21.85
CA LEU A 146 -9.28 -17.51 -21.09
C LEU A 146 -10.27 -17.19 -19.95
N GLU A 147 -11.56 -17.11 -20.28
CA GLU A 147 -12.60 -16.80 -19.31
C GLU A 147 -12.73 -17.88 -18.24
N ALA A 148 -12.75 -19.15 -18.65
CA ALA A 148 -12.86 -20.28 -17.74
C ALA A 148 -11.68 -20.37 -16.77
N LYS A 149 -10.45 -20.11 -17.25
CA LYS A 149 -9.22 -20.25 -16.45
C LYS A 149 -8.94 -19.05 -15.55
N TYR A 150 -9.20 -17.82 -16.01
CA TYR A 150 -8.67 -16.62 -15.36
C TYR A 150 -9.73 -15.60 -14.93
N LEU A 151 -11.00 -15.74 -15.36
CA LEU A 151 -12.04 -14.75 -15.10
C LEU A 151 -13.33 -15.34 -14.50
N SER A 152 -13.33 -16.62 -14.14
CA SER A 152 -14.52 -17.35 -13.67
C SER A 152 -14.74 -17.32 -12.15
N SER A 153 -13.68 -17.08 -11.36
CA SER A 153 -13.75 -17.13 -9.89
C SER A 153 -14.60 -16.00 -9.28
N PHE A 154 -14.75 -14.88 -10.00
CA PHE A 154 -15.56 -13.73 -9.58
C PHE A 154 -15.94 -12.88 -10.79
N PRO A 155 -17.02 -12.08 -10.72
CA PRO A 155 -17.42 -11.24 -11.85
C PRO A 155 -16.37 -10.16 -12.17
N VAL A 156 -16.10 -9.98 -13.45
CA VAL A 156 -15.19 -8.95 -14.00
C VAL A 156 -15.86 -8.27 -15.18
N GLN A 157 -15.90 -6.94 -15.17
CA GLN A 157 -16.46 -6.13 -16.24
C GLN A 157 -15.41 -5.15 -16.77
N ALA A 158 -14.91 -5.42 -17.96
CA ALA A 158 -14.04 -4.54 -18.71
C ALA A 158 -14.09 -4.89 -20.20
N GLU A 159 -14.01 -3.86 -21.05
CA GLU A 159 -13.80 -4.01 -22.50
C GLU A 159 -12.31 -4.27 -22.80
N ARG A 160 -11.43 -3.57 -22.09
CA ARG A 160 -9.97 -3.71 -22.17
C ARG A 160 -9.36 -3.88 -20.79
N PHE A 161 -8.27 -4.63 -20.72
CA PHE A 161 -7.49 -4.89 -19.51
C PHE A 161 -6.16 -4.13 -19.58
N LEU A 162 -5.88 -3.26 -18.61
CA LEU A 162 -4.67 -2.42 -18.58
C LEU A 162 -3.47 -3.16 -17.98
N LEU A 163 -3.08 -4.28 -18.61
CA LEU A 163 -2.06 -5.20 -18.10
C LEU A 163 -0.73 -4.50 -17.78
N ARG A 164 -0.26 -3.64 -18.70
CA ARG A 164 1.00 -2.89 -18.57
C ARG A 164 0.98 -2.05 -17.30
N GLN A 165 -0.02 -1.19 -17.15
CA GLN A 165 -0.11 -0.24 -16.06
C GLN A 165 -0.23 -0.94 -14.71
N ARG A 166 -0.99 -2.04 -14.64
CA ARG A 166 -1.16 -2.78 -13.39
C ARG A 166 0.14 -3.48 -12.96
N ALA A 167 0.81 -4.12 -13.90
CA ALA A 167 2.10 -4.75 -13.63
C ALA A 167 3.17 -3.73 -13.21
N LEU A 168 3.29 -2.62 -13.95
CA LEU A 168 4.25 -1.55 -13.63
C LEU A 168 3.92 -0.90 -12.29
N HIS A 169 2.65 -0.65 -11.96
CA HIS A 169 2.27 -0.19 -10.63
C HIS A 169 2.78 -1.14 -9.55
N CYS A 170 2.45 -2.43 -9.64
CA CYS A 170 2.80 -3.41 -8.62
C CYS A 170 4.33 -3.55 -8.43
N PHE A 171 5.10 -3.62 -9.51
CA PHE A 171 6.55 -3.74 -9.40
C PHE A 171 7.21 -2.45 -8.90
N THR A 172 6.80 -1.28 -9.42
CA THR A 172 7.36 0.00 -8.96
C THR A 172 6.96 0.32 -7.51
N GLU A 173 5.76 -0.09 -7.07
CA GLU A 173 5.34 0.04 -5.67
C GLU A 173 6.16 -0.88 -4.76
N ALA A 174 6.43 -2.12 -5.19
CA ALA A 174 7.33 -3.01 -4.47
C ALA A 174 8.76 -2.43 -4.37
N ARG A 175 9.25 -1.79 -5.43
CA ARG A 175 10.55 -1.09 -5.41
C ARG A 175 10.55 0.07 -4.41
N ARG A 176 9.52 0.92 -4.41
CA ARG A 176 9.36 2.03 -3.46
C ARG A 176 9.37 1.55 -2.00
N VAL A 177 8.79 0.39 -1.71
CA VAL A 177 8.84 -0.21 -0.35
C VAL A 177 10.27 -0.52 0.07
N LEU A 178 11.09 -1.11 -0.83
CA LEU A 178 12.49 -1.40 -0.55
C LEU A 178 13.31 -0.13 -0.38
N ASP A 179 13.10 0.87 -1.24
CA ASP A 179 13.80 2.16 -1.15
C ASP A 179 13.45 2.89 0.15
N PHE A 180 12.17 2.91 0.55
CA PHE A 180 11.69 3.50 1.80
C PHE A 180 12.34 2.81 3.01
N LYS A 181 12.31 1.48 3.03
CA LYS A 181 12.94 0.66 4.08
C LYS A 181 14.45 0.90 4.14
N ALA A 182 15.13 0.91 3.00
CA ALA A 182 16.58 1.12 2.92
C ALA A 182 16.96 2.52 3.41
N CYS A 183 16.17 3.55 3.09
CA CYS A 183 16.38 4.90 3.57
C CYS A 183 16.33 4.99 5.10
N LEU A 184 15.33 4.34 5.72
CA LEU A 184 15.22 4.25 7.18
C LEU A 184 16.35 3.43 7.82
N ALA A 185 16.66 2.26 7.28
CA ALA A 185 17.61 1.32 7.87
C ALA A 185 19.08 1.81 7.82
N LYS A 186 19.42 2.73 6.91
CA LYS A 186 20.78 3.27 6.73
C LYS A 186 21.11 4.43 7.68
N ALA A 187 20.24 4.80 8.61
CA ALA A 187 20.39 5.98 9.46
C ALA A 187 20.07 5.68 10.92
N THR A 188 20.92 6.18 11.83
CA THR A 188 20.51 6.42 13.23
C THR A 188 19.72 7.72 13.36
N THR A 189 20.02 8.69 12.49
CA THR A 189 19.34 9.97 12.36
C THR A 189 19.11 10.27 10.88
N LEU A 190 17.91 10.70 10.50
CA LEU A 190 17.57 11.16 9.15
C LEU A 190 17.97 12.64 9.00
N ASP A 191 18.71 12.93 7.93
CA ASP A 191 18.90 14.29 7.46
C ASP A 191 17.70 14.75 6.62
N GLU A 192 17.66 16.04 6.31
CA GLU A 192 16.57 16.65 5.53
C GLU A 192 16.38 15.97 4.17
N ARG A 193 17.48 15.66 3.46
CA ARG A 193 17.43 15.00 2.14
C ARG A 193 16.77 13.63 2.19
N ARG A 194 17.05 12.83 3.23
CA ARG A 194 16.40 11.53 3.41
C ARG A 194 14.93 11.67 3.74
N ILE A 195 14.54 12.67 4.53
CA ILE A 195 13.13 12.93 4.86
C ILE A 195 12.36 13.36 3.61
N GLU A 196 12.93 14.27 2.82
CA GLU A 196 12.37 14.69 1.53
C GLU A 196 12.21 13.50 0.58
N TYR A 197 13.22 12.62 0.50
CA TYR A 197 13.15 11.42 -0.31
C TYR A 197 12.03 10.46 0.13
N LEU A 198 11.87 10.23 1.45
CA LEU A 198 10.75 9.44 1.99
C LEU A 198 9.40 10.07 1.62
N GLY A 199 9.28 11.39 1.69
CA GLY A 199 8.10 12.14 1.27
C GLY A 199 7.81 12.00 -0.23
N GLN A 200 8.85 12.10 -1.05
CA GLN A 200 8.78 11.89 -2.50
C GLN A 200 8.28 10.48 -2.83
N LEU A 201 8.79 9.44 -2.17
CA LEU A 201 8.33 8.06 -2.38
C LEU A 201 6.82 7.90 -2.09
N LEU A 202 6.29 8.58 -1.06
CA LEU A 202 4.85 8.58 -0.78
C LEU A 202 4.07 9.29 -1.91
N ASN A 203 4.57 10.42 -2.40
CA ASN A 203 3.92 11.19 -3.47
C ASN A 203 3.92 10.45 -4.81
N GLU A 204 5.02 9.77 -5.14
CA GLU A 204 5.14 8.92 -6.33
C GLU A 204 4.21 7.71 -6.24
N SER A 205 4.09 7.12 -5.05
CA SER A 205 3.11 6.07 -4.78
C SER A 205 1.68 6.57 -5.01
N GLN A 206 1.30 7.75 -4.50
CA GLN A 206 -0.01 8.35 -4.78
C GLN A 206 -0.24 8.58 -6.28
N ALA A 207 0.76 9.11 -6.99
CA ALA A 207 0.66 9.35 -8.42
C ALA A 207 0.46 8.03 -9.19
N SER A 208 1.17 6.97 -8.79
CA SER A 208 1.02 5.62 -9.36
C SER A 208 -0.36 5.03 -9.05
N CYS A 209 -0.86 5.13 -7.81
CA CYS A 209 -2.21 4.70 -7.45
C CYS A 209 -3.29 5.43 -8.26
N ARG A 210 -3.11 6.73 -8.51
CA ARG A 210 -4.05 7.54 -9.31
C ARG A 210 -4.03 7.18 -10.79
N THR A 211 -2.86 7.06 -11.39
CA THR A 211 -2.71 7.01 -12.86
C THR A 211 -2.42 5.62 -13.42
N GLN A 212 -1.62 4.81 -12.71
CA GLN A 212 -1.24 3.47 -13.16
C GLN A 212 -2.19 2.41 -12.61
N TYR A 213 -2.64 2.54 -11.37
CA TYR A 213 -3.57 1.59 -10.76
C TYR A 213 -5.03 2.06 -10.77
N GLU A 214 -5.27 3.34 -11.05
CA GLU A 214 -6.62 3.95 -11.10
C GLU A 214 -7.49 3.55 -9.89
N CYS A 215 -6.91 3.66 -8.70
CA CYS A 215 -7.56 3.37 -7.41
C CYS A 215 -7.63 4.58 -6.48
N SER A 216 -7.35 5.79 -6.97
CA SER A 216 -7.62 7.02 -6.22
C SER A 216 -9.10 7.41 -6.29
N ALA A 217 -9.44 8.55 -5.69
CA ALA A 217 -10.72 9.25 -5.84
C ALA A 217 -10.46 10.76 -5.79
N THR A 218 -11.37 11.57 -6.34
CA THR A 218 -11.26 13.04 -6.33
C THR A 218 -11.04 13.57 -4.91
N GLU A 219 -11.79 13.06 -3.94
CA GLU A 219 -11.67 13.43 -2.53
C GLU A 219 -10.30 13.12 -1.93
N VAL A 220 -9.78 11.95 -2.28
CA VAL A 220 -8.45 11.50 -1.84
C VAL A 220 -7.39 12.41 -2.44
N ASP A 221 -7.50 12.75 -3.72
CA ASP A 221 -6.57 13.63 -4.42
C ASP A 221 -6.61 15.06 -3.87
N ASP A 222 -7.79 15.59 -3.56
CA ASP A 222 -7.99 16.91 -2.95
C ASP A 222 -7.35 16.98 -1.56
N ILE A 223 -7.62 15.99 -0.70
CA ILE A 223 -7.02 15.90 0.64
C ILE A 223 -5.50 15.85 0.55
N CYS A 224 -4.95 15.00 -0.33
CA CYS A 224 -3.50 14.94 -0.54
C CYS A 224 -2.91 16.26 -1.06
N ALA A 225 -3.61 16.96 -1.95
CA ALA A 225 -3.16 18.25 -2.48
C ALA A 225 -3.16 19.36 -1.43
N ILE A 226 -4.23 19.46 -0.64
CA ILE A 226 -4.35 20.43 0.46
C ILE A 226 -3.25 20.18 1.50
N ALA A 227 -3.09 18.93 1.94
CA ALA A 227 -2.10 18.60 2.96
C ALA A 227 -0.67 18.91 2.52
N ARG A 228 -0.32 18.63 1.25
CA ARG A 228 0.99 19.02 0.69
C ARG A 228 1.23 20.53 0.72
N ARG A 229 0.25 21.34 0.30
CA ARG A 229 0.38 22.81 0.36
C ARG A 229 0.55 23.31 1.79
N ALA A 230 -0.10 22.65 2.75
CA ALA A 230 -0.05 23.04 4.16
C ALA A 230 1.23 22.60 4.91
N GLY A 231 2.03 21.71 4.31
CA GLY A 231 3.39 21.40 4.81
C GLY A 231 3.70 19.92 5.07
N THR A 232 2.97 18.96 4.47
CA THR A 232 3.40 17.55 4.52
C THR A 232 4.59 17.32 3.59
N TRP A 233 5.55 16.47 3.99
CA TRP A 233 6.58 15.95 3.09
C TRP A 233 5.99 15.00 2.03
N GLY A 234 5.03 14.17 2.40
CA GLY A 234 4.41 13.21 1.50
C GLY A 234 2.97 12.88 1.89
N SER A 235 2.12 12.68 0.88
CA SER A 235 0.69 12.38 1.08
C SER A 235 0.20 11.36 0.06
N ARG A 236 -0.44 10.29 0.53
CA ARG A 236 -1.03 9.24 -0.32
C ARG A 236 -2.27 8.61 0.29
N LEU A 237 -3.06 7.92 -0.53
CA LEU A 237 -4.13 7.04 -0.07
C LEU A 237 -3.59 5.88 0.77
N THR A 238 -4.44 5.25 1.57
CA THR A 238 -4.12 3.99 2.27
C THR A 238 -5.32 3.05 2.27
N GLY A 239 -5.05 1.75 2.29
CA GLY A 239 -6.06 0.71 2.10
C GLY A 239 -6.38 0.47 0.62
N ALA A 240 -7.62 0.07 0.34
CA ALA A 240 -8.03 -0.41 -0.98
C ALA A 240 -8.13 0.70 -2.06
N GLY A 241 -8.35 1.95 -1.67
CA GLY A 241 -8.62 3.05 -2.60
C GLY A 241 -10.09 3.25 -2.93
N TRP A 242 -10.36 4.05 -3.98
CA TRP A 242 -11.70 4.52 -4.39
C TRP A 242 -12.46 5.21 -3.25
N GLY A 243 -11.77 6.05 -2.49
CA GLY A 243 -12.23 6.65 -1.24
C GLY A 243 -11.39 6.20 -0.05
N GLY A 244 -12.00 6.10 1.13
CA GLY A 244 -11.32 5.67 2.35
C GLY A 244 -10.42 6.75 2.95
N CYS A 245 -9.22 6.37 3.38
CA CYS A 245 -8.32 7.24 4.13
C CYS A 245 -7.05 7.59 3.35
N THR A 246 -6.43 8.69 3.75
CA THR A 246 -5.09 9.12 3.34
C THR A 246 -4.14 9.09 4.53
N VAL A 247 -2.85 8.94 4.24
CA VAL A 247 -1.73 9.05 5.16
C VAL A 247 -0.84 10.21 4.74
N HIS A 248 -0.44 11.00 5.71
CA HIS A 248 0.36 12.19 5.54
C HIS A 248 1.59 12.10 6.43
N MET A 249 2.79 12.15 5.85
CA MET A 249 4.04 12.25 6.60
C MET A 249 4.42 13.73 6.69
N LEU A 250 4.55 14.25 7.90
CA LEU A 250 4.72 15.69 8.13
C LEU A 250 5.57 15.97 9.36
N PRO A 251 6.19 17.16 9.41
CA PRO A 251 6.87 17.63 10.61
C PRO A 251 5.86 17.89 11.74
N GLN A 252 6.22 17.58 12.99
CA GLN A 252 5.36 17.82 14.16
C GLN A 252 4.88 19.28 14.26
N SER A 253 5.70 20.26 13.88
CA SER A 253 5.33 21.69 13.89
C SER A 253 4.28 22.07 12.84
N LYS A 254 4.05 21.23 11.83
CA LYS A 254 3.07 21.47 10.75
C LYS A 254 1.73 20.81 10.99
N VAL A 255 1.58 20.03 12.06
CA VAL A 255 0.34 19.30 12.38
C VAL A 255 -0.87 20.23 12.43
N ASP A 256 -0.80 21.31 13.21
CA ASP A 256 -1.93 22.24 13.36
C ASP A 256 -2.27 22.96 12.06
N ALA A 257 -1.26 23.34 11.28
CA ALA A 257 -1.44 23.99 9.98
C ALA A 257 -2.15 23.06 8.98
N VAL A 258 -1.75 21.79 8.94
CA VAL A 258 -2.37 20.78 8.05
C VAL A 258 -3.80 20.46 8.49
N ILE A 259 -4.05 20.30 9.80
CA ILE A 259 -5.41 20.09 10.34
C ILE A 259 -6.32 21.27 9.98
N LYS A 260 -5.84 22.50 10.18
CA LYS A 260 -6.58 23.70 9.85
C LYS A 260 -6.91 23.77 8.36
N ALA A 261 -5.92 23.54 7.49
CA ALA A 261 -6.12 23.55 6.05
C ALA A 261 -7.13 22.48 5.60
N LEU A 262 -7.03 21.24 6.09
CA LEU A 262 -7.99 20.19 5.76
C LEU A 262 -9.40 20.52 6.26
N LYS A 263 -9.52 21.07 7.48
CA LYS A 263 -10.80 21.53 8.02
C LYS A 263 -11.46 22.58 7.12
N GLU A 264 -10.72 23.64 6.78
CA GLU A 264 -11.24 24.80 6.07
C GLU A 264 -11.41 24.57 4.55
N GLU A 265 -10.48 23.84 3.93
CA GLU A 265 -10.44 23.67 2.48
C GLU A 265 -11.14 22.40 1.98
N TYR A 266 -11.32 21.38 2.82
CA TYR A 266 -11.99 20.14 2.46
C TYR A 266 -13.27 19.90 3.28
N TYR A 267 -13.16 19.69 4.59
CA TYR A 267 -14.27 19.17 5.38
C TYR A 267 -15.44 20.15 5.49
N LEU A 268 -15.20 21.41 5.87
CA LEU A 268 -16.28 22.41 6.02
C LEU A 268 -16.89 22.82 4.68
N LYS A 269 -16.14 22.70 3.57
CA LYS A 269 -16.69 22.95 2.23
C LYS A 269 -17.58 21.81 1.75
N LYS A 270 -17.16 20.57 1.98
CA LYS A 270 -17.89 19.37 1.50
C LYS A 270 -19.01 18.94 2.46
N PHE A 271 -18.86 19.22 3.75
CA PHE A 271 -19.78 18.86 4.82
C PHE A 271 -19.99 20.08 5.76
N PRO A 272 -20.76 21.11 5.34
CA PRO A 272 -20.95 22.33 6.14
C PRO A 272 -21.52 22.08 7.54
N ASP A 273 -22.37 21.06 7.67
CA ASP A 273 -23.06 20.70 8.93
C ASP A 273 -22.33 19.60 9.73
N ILE A 274 -21.05 19.32 9.43
CA ILE A 274 -20.28 18.32 10.16
C ILE A 274 -20.12 18.73 11.64
N SER A 275 -20.55 17.87 12.56
CA SER A 275 -20.34 18.07 14.00
C SER A 275 -18.85 18.12 14.34
N GLU A 276 -18.50 18.86 15.40
CA GLU A 276 -17.11 18.92 15.89
C GLU A 276 -16.53 17.54 16.22
N GLU A 277 -17.33 16.65 16.83
CA GLU A 277 -16.90 15.29 17.16
C GLU A 277 -16.53 14.50 15.90
N LYS A 278 -17.41 14.46 14.91
CA LYS A 278 -17.16 13.77 13.63
C LYS A 278 -15.97 14.35 12.87
N LEU A 279 -15.79 15.67 12.91
CA LEU A 279 -14.64 16.34 12.31
C LEU A 279 -13.33 15.96 13.02
N ALA A 280 -13.33 15.87 14.35
CA ALA A 280 -12.19 15.41 15.13
C ALA A 280 -11.83 13.95 14.83
N GLN A 281 -12.85 13.08 14.64
CA GLN A 281 -12.63 11.68 14.25
C GLN A 281 -12.14 11.53 12.80
N ALA A 282 -12.40 12.52 11.94
CA ALA A 282 -11.97 12.49 10.54
C ALA A 282 -10.44 12.58 10.38
N MET A 283 -9.75 13.17 11.36
CA MET A 283 -8.32 13.41 11.33
C MET A 283 -7.65 12.88 12.60
N VAL A 284 -6.82 11.85 12.45
CA VAL A 284 -6.17 11.18 13.58
C VAL A 284 -4.66 11.27 13.43
N ILE A 285 -4.01 11.84 14.44
CA ILE A 285 -2.55 11.80 14.56
C ILE A 285 -2.18 10.44 15.13
N SER A 286 -1.27 9.73 14.46
CA SER A 286 -0.84 8.40 14.89
C SER A 286 0.68 8.30 14.90
N LYS A 287 1.19 7.54 15.87
CA LYS A 287 2.57 7.04 15.92
C LYS A 287 2.51 5.52 15.89
N PRO A 288 3.53 4.82 15.37
CA PRO A 288 3.53 3.37 15.35
C PRO A 288 3.28 2.80 16.76
N SER A 289 2.23 1.99 16.89
CA SER A 289 1.72 1.47 18.15
C SER A 289 2.03 -0.03 18.31
N ASN A 290 1.60 -0.61 19.43
CA ASN A 290 1.71 -2.05 19.66
C ASN A 290 0.64 -2.80 18.87
N GLY A 291 0.98 -4.02 18.44
CA GLY A 291 0.03 -5.00 17.93
C GLY A 291 -0.82 -5.59 19.04
N SER A 292 -1.57 -6.64 18.72
CA SER A 292 -2.50 -7.32 19.63
C SER A 292 -1.82 -7.80 20.91
N PHE A 293 -2.41 -7.48 22.06
CA PHE A 293 -2.00 -7.96 23.38
C PHE A 293 -3.23 -8.31 24.23
N VAL A 294 -3.04 -9.16 25.24
CA VAL A 294 -4.07 -9.49 26.23
C VAL A 294 -3.77 -8.74 27.51
N TYR A 295 -4.75 -7.99 28.03
CA TYR A 295 -4.68 -7.40 29.36
C TYR A 295 -5.20 -8.40 30.39
N VAL A 296 -4.34 -8.84 31.31
CA VAL A 296 -4.71 -9.73 32.41
C VAL A 296 -4.78 -8.92 33.69
N SER A 297 -5.98 -8.64 34.18
CA SER A 297 -6.17 -8.02 35.50
C SER A 297 -6.03 -9.09 36.59
N SER A 298 -4.94 -9.09 37.34
CA SER A 298 -4.81 -9.92 38.55
C SER A 298 -5.46 -9.20 39.75
N PRO A 299 -6.38 -9.85 40.50
CA PRO A 299 -6.93 -9.29 41.74
C PRO A 299 -5.88 -9.03 42.83
N TRP A 300 -4.69 -9.65 42.75
CA TRP A 300 -3.69 -9.68 43.81
C TRP A 300 -2.67 -8.53 43.77
N LEU A 301 -2.67 -7.69 42.73
CA LEU A 301 -1.72 -6.58 42.59
C LEU A 301 -2.15 -5.27 43.28
N ARG A 302 -3.28 -5.25 44.01
CA ARG A 302 -3.72 -4.11 44.82
C ARG A 302 -3.12 -4.04 46.24
N TYR A 303 -2.38 -5.06 46.69
CA TYR A 303 -1.97 -5.18 48.09
C TYR A 303 -0.47 -4.95 48.39
N VAL A 304 0.30 -4.35 47.47
CA VAL A 304 1.74 -4.09 47.68
C VAL A 304 2.08 -2.59 47.72
N VAL A 305 1.08 -1.70 47.71
CA VAL A 305 1.29 -0.26 47.89
C VAL A 305 0.37 0.25 49.00
N ASP A 306 0.55 -0.24 50.23
CA ASP A 306 -0.02 0.45 51.40
C ASP A 306 0.53 0.06 52.78
N HIS A 307 1.74 -0.52 52.88
CA HIS A 307 2.36 -0.79 54.20
C HIS A 307 3.80 -0.27 54.29
N HIS A 308 3.98 1.02 54.10
CA HIS A 308 5.09 1.80 54.69
C HIS A 308 4.60 3.23 54.93
N ASP A 309 3.89 3.42 56.04
CA ASP A 309 3.98 4.60 56.93
C ASP A 309 2.82 4.57 57.94
N CYS A 310 3.08 4.11 59.16
CA CYS A 310 2.76 4.85 60.40
C CYS A 310 3.26 4.07 61.62
N ALA A 311 4.31 4.59 62.26
CA ALA A 311 4.70 4.25 63.62
C ALA A 311 3.76 4.91 64.63
N SER A 312 3.35 4.17 65.68
CA SER A 312 3.26 4.62 67.09
C SER A 312 2.28 3.75 67.91
N CYS A 313 2.83 2.91 68.80
CA CYS A 313 2.45 2.71 70.21
C CYS A 313 3.39 1.67 70.83
#